data_AF-A0A497EV74-F1
#
_entry.id   AF-A0A497EV74-F1
#
_cell.length_a   1.000
_cell.length_b   1.000
_cell.length_c   1.000
_cell.angle_alpha   90.00
_cell.angle_beta   90.00
_cell.angle_gamma   90.00
#
_symmetry.space_group_name_H-M   'P 1'
#
loop_
_entity.id
_entity.type
_entity.pdbx_description
1 polymer ?
#
loop_
_entity_poly.entity_id
_entity_poly.type
_entity_poly.pdbx_seq_one_letter_code
_entity_poly.pdbx_strand_id
1 'polypeptide(L)'
;LFSYALKGISIKVLVNIDQRESFNDLVNYGIEVRFREKMFGGGLIIDEREALIILGGEDNSLIAIWSNHSELVKLARIYFNYLWKDAVRY
;
A
#
# COMPACT_ATOMS: atom_id res chain seq x y z
N LEU A 1 21.40 -9.13 1.09
CA LEU A 1 21.14 -8.64 -0.29
C LEU A 1 19.88 -7.77 -0.33
N PHE A 2 18.72 -8.25 0.13
CA PHE A 2 17.47 -7.47 0.14
C PHE A 2 17.54 -6.16 0.95
N SER A 3 18.17 -6.18 2.13
CA SER A 3 18.32 -4.99 3.00
C SER A 3 19.16 -3.85 2.39
N TYR A 4 20.08 -4.16 1.47
CA TYR A 4 20.90 -3.14 0.80
C TYR A 4 20.14 -2.43 -0.32
N ALA A 5 19.22 -3.13 -1.00
CA ALA A 5 18.44 -2.58 -2.11
C ALA A 5 17.39 -1.53 -1.66
N LEU A 6 16.94 -1.62 -0.41
CA LEU A 6 15.95 -0.68 0.16
C LEU A 6 16.60 0.50 0.90
N LYS A 7 17.94 0.56 0.94
CA LYS A 7 18.67 1.59 1.68
C LYS A 7 18.41 2.96 1.05
N GLY A 8 17.78 3.86 1.81
CA GLY A 8 17.43 5.20 1.36
C GLY A 8 16.02 5.33 0.76
N ILE A 9 15.25 4.24 0.71
CA ILE A 9 13.85 4.25 0.24
C ILE A 9 12.92 4.25 1.46
N SER A 10 11.98 5.19 1.51
CA SER A 10 10.92 5.18 2.52
C SER A 10 9.76 4.29 2.04
N ILE A 11 9.50 3.21 2.77
CA ILE A 11 8.45 2.25 2.44
C ILE A 11 7.39 2.27 3.52
N LYS A 12 6.14 2.44 3.11
CA LYS A 12 4.95 2.38 3.97
C LYS A 12 4.01 1.32 3.43
N VAL A 13 3.68 0.35 4.27
CA VAL A 13 2.82 -0.77 3.89
C VAL A 13 1.56 -0.76 4.75
N LEU A 14 0.40 -0.68 4.10
CA LEU A 14 -0.89 -0.77 4.76
C LEU A 14 -1.50 -2.14 4.46
N VAL A 15 -1.87 -2.88 5.50
CA VAL A 15 -2.33 -4.26 5.40
C VAL A 15 -3.68 -4.42 6.10
N ASN A 16 -4.49 -5.38 5.65
CA ASN A 16 -5.66 -5.78 6.41
C ASN A 16 -5.21 -6.43 7.74
N ILE A 17 -5.87 -6.11 8.85
CA ILE A 17 -5.53 -6.69 10.16
C ILE A 17 -5.59 -8.22 10.18
N ASP A 18 -6.49 -8.83 9.38
CA ASP A 18 -6.66 -10.28 9.30
C ASP A 18 -5.45 -10.99 8.67
N GLN A 19 -4.58 -10.24 7.99
CA GLN A 19 -3.35 -10.75 7.37
C GLN A 19 -2.09 -10.40 8.16
N ARG A 20 -2.22 -9.89 9.39
CA ARG A 20 -1.09 -9.36 10.19
C ARG A 20 0.10 -10.31 10.25
N GLU A 21 -0.14 -11.58 10.56
CA GLU A 21 0.93 -12.57 10.75
C GLU A 21 1.79 -12.77 9.50
N SER A 22 1.20 -12.66 8.30
CA SER A 22 1.90 -12.81 7.02
C SER A 22 2.88 -11.67 6.72
N PHE A 23 2.85 -10.58 7.49
CA PHE A 23 3.67 -9.38 7.26
C PHE A 23 4.66 -9.09 8.40
N ASN A 24 4.81 -9.98 9.38
CA ASN A 24 5.74 -9.82 10.50
C ASN A 24 7.20 -9.65 10.03
N ASP A 25 7.60 -10.34 8.96
CA ASP A 25 8.96 -10.24 8.43
C ASP A 25 9.29 -8.83 7.92
N LEU A 26 8.33 -8.11 7.33
CA LEU A 26 8.56 -6.73 6.89
C LEU A 26 8.85 -5.81 8.08
N VAL A 27 8.15 -6.01 9.18
CA VAL A 27 8.40 -5.29 10.43
C VAL A 27 9.80 -5.60 10.95
N ASN A 28 10.21 -6.86 10.93
CA ASN A 28 11.55 -7.29 11.34
C ASN A 28 12.66 -6.68 10.46
N TYR A 29 12.36 -6.37 9.20
CA TYR A 29 13.26 -5.63 8.30
C TYR A 29 13.23 -4.10 8.48
N GLY A 30 12.46 -3.58 9.43
CA GLY A 30 12.37 -2.15 9.74
C GLY A 30 11.46 -1.36 8.80
N ILE A 31 10.57 -2.03 8.06
CA ILE A 31 9.59 -1.36 7.19
C ILE A 31 8.41 -0.87 8.04
N GLU A 32 7.93 0.36 7.79
CA GLU A 32 6.75 0.87 8.50
C GLU A 32 5.49 0.17 7.98
N VAL A 33 4.94 -0.74 8.79
CA VAL A 33 3.70 -1.45 8.51
C VAL A 33 2.59 -0.98 9.44
N ARG A 34 1.41 -0.72 8.87
CA ARG A 34 0.18 -0.44 9.65
C ARG A 34 -0.96 -1.33 9.20
N PHE A 35 -1.92 -1.52 10.10
CA PHE A 35 -3.07 -2.41 9.90
C PHE A 35 -4.38 -1.65 9.97
N ARG A 36 -5.34 -2.06 9.13
CA ARG A 36 -6.70 -1.50 9.11
C ARG A 36 -7.70 -2.61 8.81
N GLU A 37 -8.84 -2.60 9.52
CA GLU A 37 -9.90 -3.62 9.34
C GLU A 37 -10.56 -3.54 7.96
N LYS A 38 -10.82 -2.32 7.49
CA LYS A 38 -11.56 -2.08 6.24
C LYS A 38 -10.73 -1.26 5.28
N MET A 39 -10.48 -1.85 4.12
CA MET A 39 -9.90 -1.21 2.95
C MET A 39 -10.69 -1.65 1.73
N PHE A 40 -11.00 -0.72 0.84
CA PHE A 40 -11.56 -1.04 -0.47
C PHE A 40 -10.43 -1.01 -1.50
N GLY A 41 -10.13 -2.16 -2.10
CA GLY A 41 -9.03 -2.31 -3.04
C GLY A 41 -7.65 -2.26 -2.40
N GLY A 42 -6.64 -2.07 -3.25
CA GLY A 42 -5.24 -1.95 -2.88
C GLY A 42 -4.48 -1.12 -3.91
N GLY A 43 -3.16 -1.09 -3.80
CA GLY A 43 -2.35 -0.39 -4.79
C GLY A 43 -0.90 -0.18 -4.39
N LEU A 44 -0.18 0.50 -5.27
CA LEU A 44 1.21 0.88 -5.11
C LEU A 44 1.38 2.31 -5.63
N ILE A 45 2.13 3.14 -4.91
CA ILE A 45 2.49 4.50 -5.32
C ILE A 45 4.01 4.60 -5.28
N ILE A 46 4.62 5.04 -6.38
CA ILE A 46 6.07 5.20 -6.49
C ILE A 46 6.37 6.68 -6.71
N ASP A 47 7.06 7.29 -5.73
CA ASP A 47 7.59 8.66 -5.77
C ASP A 47 6.59 9.74 -6.20
N GLU A 48 5.28 9.51 -6.00
CA GLU A 48 4.19 10.35 -6.48
C GLU A 48 4.19 10.59 -8.01
N ARG A 49 4.84 9.70 -8.77
CA ARG A 49 4.92 9.75 -10.24
C ARG A 49 4.04 8.72 -10.91
N GLU A 50 3.88 7.56 -10.26
CA GLU A 50 3.11 6.45 -10.79
C GLU A 50 2.26 5.82 -9.68
N ALA A 51 1.09 5.34 -10.08
CA ALA A 51 0.20 4.58 -9.22
C ALA A 51 -0.33 3.36 -9.94
N LEU A 52 -0.33 2.23 -9.24
CA LEU A 52 -1.14 1.06 -9.55
C LEU A 52 -2.32 1.05 -8.58
N ILE A 53 -3.54 1.09 -9.10
CA ILE A 53 -4.77 1.01 -8.33
C ILE A 53 -5.40 -0.36 -8.59
N ILE A 54 -5.62 -1.13 -7.54
CA ILE A 54 -6.21 -2.46 -7.60
C ILE A 54 -7.61 -2.40 -7.00
N LEU A 55 -8.61 -2.79 -7.78
CA LEU A 55 -10.01 -2.80 -7.38
C LEU A 55 -10.58 -4.21 -7.55
N GLY A 56 -11.45 -4.62 -6.63
CA GLY A 56 -12.30 -5.79 -6.85
C GLY A 56 -13.42 -5.43 -7.82
N GLY A 57 -13.57 -6.21 -8.88
CA GLY A 57 -14.70 -6.15 -9.80
C GLY A 57 -15.78 -7.17 -9.43
N GLU A 58 -16.81 -7.27 -10.27
CA GLU A 58 -17.85 -8.31 -10.16
C GLU A 58 -17.25 -9.71 -10.36
N ASP A 59 -17.89 -10.74 -9.80
CA ASP A 59 -17.49 -12.16 -9.93
C ASP A 59 -16.04 -12.50 -9.52
N ASN A 60 -15.53 -11.88 -8.44
CA ASN A 60 -14.14 -12.02 -7.98
C ASN A 60 -13.09 -11.59 -9.03
N SER A 61 -13.46 -10.81 -10.05
CA SER A 61 -12.49 -10.24 -10.97
C SER A 61 -11.62 -9.20 -10.26
N LEU A 62 -10.36 -9.11 -10.67
CA LEU A 62 -9.45 -8.07 -10.21
C LEU A 62 -9.16 -7.14 -11.37
N ILE A 63 -9.41 -5.85 -11.17
CA ILE A 63 -9.05 -4.80 -12.12
C ILE A 63 -7.85 -4.07 -11.56
N ALA A 64 -6.82 -3.90 -12.40
CA ALA A 64 -5.65 -3.12 -12.10
C ALA A 64 -5.53 -1.97 -13.10
N ILE A 65 -5.41 -0.75 -12.59
CA ILE A 65 -5.19 0.46 -13.39
C ILE A 65 -3.81 0.97 -13.03
N TRP A 66 -2.86 0.88 -13.96
CA TRP A 66 -1.60 1.62 -13.86
C TRP A 66 -1.76 2.98 -14.52
N SER A 67 -1.25 4.03 -13.87
CA SER A 67 -1.25 5.38 -14.44
C SER A 67 -0.10 6.21 -13.90
N ASN A 68 0.44 7.06 -14.77
CA ASN A 68 1.32 8.18 -14.42
C ASN A 68 0.64 9.55 -14.61
N HIS A 69 -0.69 9.56 -14.82
CA HIS A 69 -1.45 10.81 -14.90
C HIS A 69 -1.55 11.45 -13.51
N SER A 70 -1.12 12.71 -13.40
CA SER A 70 -0.95 13.41 -12.11
C SER A 70 -2.15 13.32 -11.19
N GLU A 71 -3.36 13.52 -11.72
CA GLU A 71 -4.59 13.48 -10.90
C GLU A 71 -4.95 12.08 -10.39
N LEU A 72 -4.64 11.00 -11.15
CA LEU A 72 -4.88 9.63 -10.68
C LEU A 72 -3.86 9.24 -9.61
N VAL A 73 -2.60 9.64 -9.77
CA VAL A 73 -1.56 9.42 -8.76
C VAL A 73 -1.91 10.19 -7.47
N LYS A 74 -2.36 11.45 -7.61
CA LYS A 74 -2.83 12.26 -6.49
C LYS A 74 -4.04 11.63 -5.79
N LEU A 75 -5.00 11.08 -6.54
CA LEU A 75 -6.16 10.37 -5.99
C LEU A 75 -5.71 9.17 -5.16
N ALA A 76 -4.84 8.31 -5.71
CA ALA A 76 -4.31 7.15 -4.99
C ALA A 76 -3.60 7.57 -3.68
N ARG A 77 -2.80 8.65 -3.73
CA ARG A 77 -2.11 9.19 -2.55
C ARG A 77 -3.08 9.72 -1.49
N ILE A 78 -4.10 10.47 -1.88
CA ILE A 78 -5.10 11.00 -0.93
C ILE A 78 -5.79 9.83 -0.22
N TYR A 79 -6.19 8.81 -0.98
CA TYR A 79 -6.83 7.63 -0.44
C TYR A 79 -5.91 6.85 0.52
N PHE A 80 -4.66 6.59 0.12
CA PHE A 80 -3.68 5.94 0.98
C PHE A 80 -3.47 6.72 2.29
N ASN A 81 -3.26 8.04 2.21
CA ASN A 81 -3.03 8.88 3.38
C ASN A 81 -4.25 8.92 4.31
N TYR A 82 -5.46 8.95 3.75
CA TYR A 82 -6.69 8.84 4.53
C TYR A 82 -6.72 7.53 5.32
N LEU A 83 -6.45 6.40 4.65
CA LEU A 83 -6.43 5.10 5.32
C LEU A 83 -5.32 4.99 6.36
N TRP A 84 -4.14 5.50 6.04
CA TRP A 84 -2.93 5.45 6.86
C TRP A 84 -3.05 6.21 8.18
N LYS A 85 -3.75 7.35 8.15
CA LYS A 85 -3.93 8.24 9.31
C LYS A 85 -4.57 7.52 10.49
N ASP A 86 -5.59 6.69 10.24
CA ASP A 86 -6.34 5.99 11.30
C ASP A 86 -5.93 4.53 11.46
N ALA A 87 -4.86 4.10 10.77
CA ALA A 87 -4.37 2.72 10.85
C ALA A 87 -3.54 2.47 12.12
N VAL A 88 -3.67 1.27 12.68
CA VAL A 88 -2.96 0.84 13.89
C VAL A 88 -1.53 0.46 13.52
N ARG A 89 -0.55 0.94 14.30
CA ARG A 89 0.85 0.53 14.13
C ARG A 89 1.07 -0.89 14.64
N TYR A 90 1.99 -1.62 14.00
CA TYR A 90 2.42 -2.93 14.52
C TYR A 90 2.91 -2.83 15.97
#